data_AF-A0A9D3MMK7-F1
#
_entry.id   AF-A0A9D3MMK7-F1
#
_cell.length_a   1.000
_cell.length_b   1.000
_cell.length_c   1.000
_cell.angle_alpha   90.00
_cell.angle_beta   90.00
_cell.angle_gamma   90.00
#
_symmetry.space_group_name_H-M   'P 1'
#
loop_
_entity.id
_entity.type
_entity.pdbx_description
1 polymer ?
#
loop_
_entity_poly.entity_id
_entity_poly.type
_entity_poly.pdbx_seq_one_letter_code
_entity_poly.pdbx_strand_id
1 'polypeptide(L)'
;MIALAYSVPTGVVAGWSGVLDMILTPAKVSQVDAGWIGFWSVLGGCVFGVAMARFADSIRGMLKLILVLMMAGASLASTWFTLTCLTRLTHLPSTAATLYTSCILVGIFINSSVPIFLELFIETVYPVPEGITCGVVTFLSNLFTGLLLFFLTFYFKELSWLNWCLTGSCLFSLLLILLFRESYDRLYLDVFVSV
;
A
#
# COMPACT_ATOMS: atom_id res chain seq x y z
N MET A 1 8.79 -3.01 13.91
CA MET A 1 7.43 -2.44 13.74
C MET A 1 7.24 -1.84 12.35
N ILE A 2 8.05 -0.86 11.92
CA ILE A 2 7.94 -0.24 10.58
C ILE A 2 8.07 -1.27 9.44
N ALA A 3 9.00 -2.23 9.54
CA ALA A 3 9.14 -3.30 8.54
C ALA A 3 7.84 -4.09 8.32
N LEU A 4 7.04 -4.32 9.38
CA LEU A 4 5.73 -4.98 9.28
C LEU A 4 4.66 -4.03 8.72
N ALA A 5 4.70 -2.75 9.11
CA ALA A 5 3.80 -1.74 8.58
C ALA A 5 3.97 -1.54 7.07
N TYR A 6 5.17 -1.73 6.52
CA TYR A 6 5.41 -1.74 5.08
C TYR A 6 5.04 -3.08 4.43
N SER A 7 5.55 -4.20 4.97
CA SER A 7 5.53 -5.48 4.25
C SER A 7 4.14 -6.12 4.15
N VAL A 8 3.30 -5.90 5.17
CA VAL A 8 1.93 -6.41 5.19
C VAL A 8 1.06 -5.80 4.08
N PRO A 9 0.90 -4.47 3.97
CA PRO A 9 0.08 -3.87 2.92
C PRO A 9 0.67 -4.06 1.52
N THR A 10 1.99 -3.93 1.35
CA THR A 10 2.63 -4.10 0.03
C THR A 10 2.54 -5.54 -0.48
N GLY A 11 2.75 -6.53 0.40
CA GLY A 11 2.60 -7.94 0.05
C GLY A 11 1.15 -8.31 -0.27
N VAL A 12 0.20 -7.83 0.53
CA VAL A 12 -1.24 -8.07 0.29
C VAL A 12 -1.69 -7.45 -1.03
N VAL A 13 -1.23 -6.24 -1.36
CA VAL A 13 -1.55 -5.56 -2.62
C VAL A 13 -0.93 -6.27 -3.81
N ALA A 14 0.30 -6.77 -3.69
CA ALA A 14 0.94 -7.53 -4.75
C ALA A 14 0.15 -8.80 -5.09
N GLY A 15 -0.27 -9.56 -4.06
CA GLY A 15 -1.08 -10.76 -4.25
C GLY A 15 -2.50 -10.44 -4.75
N TRP A 16 -3.12 -9.39 -4.22
CA TRP A 16 -4.43 -8.92 -4.66
C TRP A 16 -4.43 -8.44 -6.11
N SER A 17 -3.41 -7.66 -6.52
CA SER A 17 -3.24 -7.16 -7.89
C SER A 17 -2.99 -8.30 -8.88
N GLY A 18 -2.28 -9.36 -8.47
CA GLY A 18 -2.05 -10.54 -9.29
C GLY A 18 -3.33 -11.36 -9.58
N VAL A 19 -4.37 -11.17 -8.78
CA VAL A 19 -5.65 -11.90 -8.86
C VAL A 19 -6.81 -10.95 -9.22
N LEU A 20 -6.48 -9.69 -9.57
CA LEU A 20 -7.46 -8.64 -9.85
C LEU A 20 -8.43 -9.03 -10.97
N ASP A 21 -7.95 -9.75 -11.98
CA ASP A 21 -8.76 -10.28 -13.08
C ASP A 21 -9.89 -11.21 -12.57
N MET A 22 -9.56 -12.12 -11.65
CA MET A 22 -10.56 -13.01 -11.04
C MET A 22 -11.56 -12.24 -10.16
N ILE A 23 -11.10 -11.18 -9.48
CA ILE A 23 -11.95 -10.32 -8.65
C ILE A 23 -12.92 -9.49 -9.51
N LEU A 24 -12.51 -9.11 -10.73
CA LEU A 24 -13.30 -8.31 -11.67
C LEU A 24 -14.16 -9.15 -12.63
N THR A 25 -13.89 -10.46 -12.75
CA THR A 25 -14.69 -11.39 -13.57
C THR A 25 -16.20 -11.37 -13.25
N PRO A 26 -16.65 -11.33 -11.97
CA PRO A 26 -18.08 -11.23 -11.63
C PRO A 26 -18.73 -9.92 -12.09
N ALA A 27 -17.95 -8.87 -12.34
CA ALA A 27 -18.41 -7.58 -12.82
C ALA A 27 -18.46 -7.47 -14.36
N LYS A 28 -18.25 -8.58 -15.08
CA LYS A 28 -18.18 -8.66 -16.56
C LYS A 28 -17.09 -7.78 -17.20
N VAL A 29 -16.03 -7.51 -16.45
CA VAL A 29 -14.88 -6.75 -16.92
C VAL A 29 -13.96 -7.67 -17.72
N SER A 30 -13.46 -7.21 -18.86
CA SER A 30 -12.50 -7.96 -19.66
C SER A 30 -11.14 -8.04 -18.96
N GLN A 31 -10.44 -9.17 -19.12
CA GLN A 31 -9.05 -9.33 -18.66
C GLN A 31 -8.12 -8.22 -19.20
N VAL A 32 -8.41 -7.73 -20.41
CA VAL A 32 -7.66 -6.60 -21.01
C VAL A 32 -7.85 -5.32 -20.20
N ASP A 33 -9.08 -5.05 -19.73
CA ASP A 33 -9.37 -3.88 -18.90
C ASP A 33 -8.72 -4.01 -17.51
N ALA A 34 -8.70 -5.21 -16.93
CA ALA A 34 -7.98 -5.49 -15.68
C ALA A 34 -6.47 -5.19 -15.81
N GLY A 35 -5.87 -5.56 -16.95
CA GLY A 35 -4.48 -5.22 -17.28
C GLY A 35 -4.25 -3.71 -17.35
N TRP A 36 -5.15 -2.96 -18.00
CA TRP A 36 -5.07 -1.50 -18.07
C TRP A 36 -5.22 -0.83 -16.71
N ILE A 37 -6.08 -1.34 -15.82
CA ILE A 37 -6.22 -0.84 -14.45
C ILE A 37 -4.91 -0.98 -13.68
N GLY A 38 -4.27 -2.15 -13.77
CA GLY A 38 -2.95 -2.38 -13.18
C GLY A 38 -1.89 -1.41 -13.74
N PHE A 39 -1.89 -1.20 -15.05
CA PHE A 39 -0.98 -0.25 -15.69
C PHE A 39 -1.17 1.20 -15.19
N TRP A 40 -2.41 1.71 -15.16
CA TRP A 40 -2.71 3.06 -14.69
C TRP A 40 -2.44 3.25 -13.19
N SER A 41 -2.67 2.21 -12.40
CA SER A 41 -2.32 2.16 -10.97
C SER A 41 -0.82 2.36 -10.75
N VAL A 42 0.04 1.63 -11.48
CA VAL A 42 1.49 1.75 -11.38
C VAL A 42 1.97 3.10 -11.90
N LEU A 43 1.51 3.52 -13.09
CA LEU A 43 1.89 4.79 -13.69
C LEU A 43 1.52 5.97 -12.78
N GLY A 44 0.30 5.99 -12.25
CA GLY A 44 -0.14 7.00 -11.31
C GLY A 44 0.64 6.94 -10.00
N GLY A 45 0.96 5.74 -9.50
CA GLY A 45 1.79 5.55 -8.31
C GLY A 45 3.21 6.11 -8.47
N CYS A 46 3.82 5.94 -9.64
CA CYS A 46 5.14 6.52 -9.95
C CYS A 46 5.08 8.06 -9.99
N VAL A 47 4.13 8.63 -10.75
CA VAL A 47 3.98 10.09 -10.89
C VAL A 47 3.66 10.73 -9.54
N PHE A 48 2.71 10.17 -8.81
CA PHE A 48 2.32 10.67 -7.50
C PHE A 48 3.42 10.45 -6.46
N GLY A 49 4.14 9.33 -6.51
CA GLY A 49 5.30 9.07 -5.67
C GLY A 49 6.39 10.12 -5.83
N VAL A 50 6.73 10.51 -7.07
CA VAL A 50 7.70 11.59 -7.33
C VAL A 50 7.19 12.94 -6.80
N ALA A 51 5.92 13.26 -7.02
CA ALA A 51 5.33 14.50 -6.52
C ALA A 51 5.37 14.56 -4.99
N MET A 52 5.04 13.45 -4.32
CA MET A 52 5.06 13.35 -2.86
C MET A 52 6.46 13.31 -2.27
N ALA A 53 7.44 12.71 -2.97
CA ALA A 53 8.84 12.78 -2.58
C ALA A 53 9.34 14.23 -2.58
N ARG A 54 9.03 15.01 -3.62
CA ARG A 54 9.36 16.45 -3.66
C ARG A 54 8.69 17.25 -2.54
N PHE A 55 7.47 16.88 -2.17
CA PHE A 55 6.77 17.49 -1.05
C PHE A 55 7.41 17.13 0.29
N ALA A 56 7.85 15.88 0.47
CA ALA A 56 8.59 15.42 1.63
C ALA A 56 9.94 16.13 1.78
N ASP A 57 10.69 16.28 0.69
CA ASP A 57 11.96 17.03 0.67
C ASP A 57 11.79 18.49 1.10
N SER A 58 10.66 19.10 0.74
CA SER A 58 10.37 20.50 1.04
C SER A 58 10.02 20.72 2.52
N ILE A 59 9.56 19.67 3.22
CA ILE A 59 9.13 19.77 4.62
C ILE A 59 9.86 18.75 5.49
N ARG A 60 11.03 19.16 5.99
CA ARG A 60 11.85 18.36 6.92
C ARG A 60 11.05 17.92 8.14
N GLY A 61 11.13 16.63 8.48
CA GLY A 61 10.52 16.07 9.70
C GLY A 61 9.02 15.76 9.62
N MET A 62 8.38 15.82 8.45
CA MET A 62 6.97 15.43 8.26
C MET A 62 6.77 14.10 7.51
N LEU A 63 7.83 13.29 7.36
CA LEU A 63 7.78 12.00 6.66
C LEU A 63 6.67 11.09 7.19
N LYS A 64 6.53 10.95 8.52
CA LYS A 64 5.42 10.19 9.12
C LYS A 64 4.06 10.77 8.80
N LEU A 65 3.88 12.09 8.82
CA LEU A 65 2.58 12.71 8.56
C LEU A 65 2.15 12.45 7.11
N ILE A 66 3.07 12.59 6.16
CA ILE A 66 2.82 12.27 4.76
C ILE A 66 2.42 10.79 4.61
N LEU A 67 3.17 9.91 5.25
CA LEU A 67 2.97 8.46 5.18
C LEU A 67 1.63 8.03 5.83
N VAL A 68 1.24 8.66 6.94
CA VAL A 68 -0.10 8.51 7.54
C VAL A 68 -1.20 8.96 6.59
N LEU A 69 -1.04 10.11 5.92
CA LEU A 69 -2.03 10.60 4.95
C LEU A 69 -2.15 9.67 3.75
N MET A 70 -1.04 9.14 3.23
CA MET A 70 -1.05 8.18 2.13
C MET A 70 -1.77 6.89 2.54
N MET A 71 -1.50 6.40 3.75
CA MET A 71 -2.09 5.16 4.24
C MET A 71 -3.57 5.32 4.62
N ALA A 72 -3.96 6.50 5.11
CA ALA A 72 -5.35 6.88 5.27
C ALA A 72 -6.07 6.92 3.91
N GLY A 73 -5.46 7.54 2.90
CA GLY A 73 -5.97 7.54 1.52
C GLY A 73 -6.14 6.13 0.95
N ALA A 74 -5.15 5.25 1.12
CA ALA A 74 -5.22 3.86 0.72
C ALA A 74 -6.33 3.07 1.46
N SER A 75 -6.52 3.31 2.76
CA SER A 75 -7.59 2.68 3.54
C SER A 75 -8.98 3.16 3.13
N LEU A 76 -9.15 4.45 2.82
CA LEU A 76 -10.40 5.00 2.29
C LEU A 76 -10.70 4.48 0.89
N ALA A 77 -9.68 4.37 0.04
CA ALA A 77 -9.82 3.83 -1.31
C ALA A 77 -10.19 2.34 -1.29
N SER A 78 -9.59 1.55 -0.39
CA SER A 78 -9.83 0.11 -0.27
C SER A 78 -11.17 -0.20 0.40
N THR A 79 -11.58 0.58 1.41
CA THR A 79 -12.95 0.53 1.98
C THR A 79 -13.99 0.90 0.93
N TRP A 80 -13.75 1.93 0.11
CA TRP A 80 -14.62 2.30 -1.00
C TRP A 80 -14.73 1.19 -2.04
N PHE A 81 -13.61 0.56 -2.42
CA PHE A 81 -13.60 -0.58 -3.34
C PHE A 81 -14.38 -1.78 -2.77
N THR A 82 -14.13 -2.17 -1.51
CA THR A 82 -14.86 -3.27 -0.84
C THR A 82 -16.35 -3.01 -0.80
N LEU A 83 -16.78 -1.81 -0.41
CA LEU A 83 -18.20 -1.40 -0.37
C LEU A 83 -18.85 -1.44 -1.76
N THR A 84 -18.10 -1.09 -2.81
CA THR A 84 -18.57 -1.13 -4.22
C THR A 84 -18.64 -2.56 -4.78
N CYS A 85 -17.89 -3.50 -4.22
CA CYS A 85 -18.04 -4.94 -4.51
C CYS A 85 -19.19 -5.59 -3.71
N LEU A 86 -19.52 -5.07 -2.54
CA LEU A 86 -20.60 -5.55 -1.64
C LEU A 86 -21.99 -5.02 -1.99
N THR A 87 -22.13 -4.19 -3.02
CA THR A 87 -23.33 -3.42 -3.39
C THR A 87 -24.53 -4.29 -3.82
N ARG A 88 -24.46 -5.61 -3.69
CA ARG A 88 -25.66 -6.46 -3.64
C ARG A 88 -26.54 -6.15 -2.40
N LEU A 89 -26.03 -5.41 -1.40
CA LEU A 89 -26.72 -5.04 -0.14
C LEU A 89 -27.04 -3.55 0.03
N THR A 90 -26.55 -2.63 -0.81
CA THR A 90 -26.77 -1.18 -0.67
C THR A 90 -27.14 -0.53 -2.01
N HIS A 91 -28.14 0.37 -2.02
CA HIS A 91 -28.68 1.05 -3.21
C HIS A 91 -27.73 2.10 -3.85
N LEU A 92 -26.42 1.86 -3.90
CA LEU A 92 -25.46 2.75 -4.57
C LEU A 92 -25.34 2.37 -6.06
N PRO A 93 -25.35 3.34 -6.99
CA PRO A 93 -25.19 3.07 -8.43
C PRO A 93 -23.74 2.61 -8.71
N SER A 94 -23.50 1.31 -8.62
CA SER A 94 -22.21 0.69 -8.94
C SER A 94 -21.99 0.72 -10.45
N THR A 95 -21.18 1.68 -10.91
CA THR A 95 -20.78 1.78 -12.32
C THR A 95 -19.38 1.18 -12.44
N ALA A 96 -19.06 0.49 -13.54
CA ALA A 96 -17.72 -0.05 -13.76
C ALA A 96 -16.60 1.00 -13.58
N ALA A 97 -16.90 2.26 -13.97
CA ALA A 97 -16.01 3.40 -13.77
C ALA A 97 -15.64 3.65 -12.29
N THR A 98 -16.57 3.50 -11.33
CA THR A 98 -16.29 3.76 -9.91
C THR A 98 -15.45 2.64 -9.26
N LEU A 99 -15.58 1.41 -9.76
CA LEU A 99 -14.70 0.29 -9.39
C LEU A 99 -13.29 0.51 -9.92
N TYR A 100 -13.17 0.96 -11.17
CA TYR A 100 -11.87 1.24 -11.78
C TYR A 100 -11.15 2.38 -11.08
N THR A 101 -11.83 3.50 -10.82
CA THR A 101 -11.20 4.65 -10.17
C THR A 101 -10.73 4.31 -8.77
N SER A 102 -11.51 3.58 -7.97
CA SER A 102 -11.11 3.18 -6.63
C SER A 102 -9.95 2.19 -6.61
N CYS A 103 -9.93 1.21 -7.51
CA CYS A 103 -8.79 0.29 -7.67
C CYS A 103 -7.50 1.02 -8.02
N ILE A 104 -7.57 1.95 -8.99
CA ILE A 104 -6.43 2.78 -9.39
C ILE A 104 -5.97 3.63 -8.20
N LEU A 105 -6.90 4.25 -7.46
CA LEU A 105 -6.58 5.10 -6.31
C LEU A 105 -5.84 4.34 -5.20
N VAL A 106 -6.28 3.12 -4.86
CA VAL A 106 -5.59 2.25 -3.89
C VAL A 106 -4.15 2.02 -4.34
N GLY A 107 -3.98 1.64 -5.60
CA GLY A 107 -2.66 1.34 -6.15
C GLY A 107 -1.75 2.57 -6.21
N ILE A 108 -2.28 3.74 -6.56
CA ILE A 108 -1.52 4.99 -6.54
C ILE A 108 -0.97 5.26 -5.14
N PHE A 109 -1.82 5.28 -4.11
CA PHE A 109 -1.42 5.60 -2.75
C PHE A 109 -0.42 4.60 -2.16
N ILE A 110 -0.58 3.31 -2.45
CA ILE A 110 0.30 2.28 -1.90
C ILE A 110 1.64 2.28 -2.61
N ASN A 111 1.67 2.34 -3.96
CA ASN A 111 2.93 2.39 -4.71
C ASN A 111 3.71 3.68 -4.41
N SER A 112 3.03 4.82 -4.25
CA SER A 112 3.69 6.08 -3.87
C SER A 112 4.25 6.07 -2.45
N SER A 113 3.68 5.26 -1.55
CA SER A 113 4.16 5.15 -0.16
C SER A 113 5.50 4.43 -0.04
N VAL A 114 5.84 3.56 -1.00
CA VAL A 114 7.05 2.71 -0.99
C VAL A 114 8.36 3.51 -0.76
N PRO A 115 8.69 4.53 -1.57
CA PRO A 115 9.92 5.29 -1.38
C PRO A 115 9.99 5.98 -0.01
N ILE A 116 8.88 6.56 0.46
CA ILE A 116 8.81 7.27 1.75
C ILE A 116 8.99 6.30 2.93
N PHE A 117 8.42 5.10 2.83
CA PHE A 117 8.66 4.04 3.82
C PHE A 117 10.11 3.60 3.87
N LEU A 118 10.78 3.47 2.71
CA LEU A 118 12.19 3.08 2.66
C LEU A 118 13.08 4.16 3.29
N GLU A 119 12.80 5.44 3.02
CA GLU A 119 13.52 6.56 3.60
C GLU A 119 13.40 6.58 5.13
N LEU A 120 12.17 6.53 5.67
CA LEU A 120 11.92 6.45 7.11
C LEU A 120 12.57 5.20 7.74
N PHE A 121 12.56 4.07 7.03
CA PHE A 121 13.15 2.84 7.53
C PHE A 121 14.68 2.94 7.62
N ILE A 122 15.34 3.49 6.61
CA ILE A 122 16.80 3.67 6.61
C ILE A 122 17.22 4.63 7.73
N GLU A 123 16.46 5.70 7.97
CA GLU A 123 16.73 6.62 9.10
C GLU A 123 16.63 5.91 10.46
N THR A 124 15.66 5.01 10.62
CA THR A 124 15.42 4.31 11.90
C THR A 124 16.37 3.14 12.17
N VAL A 125 16.99 2.57 11.13
CA VAL A 125 17.85 1.37 11.24
C VAL A 125 19.34 1.71 11.06
N TYR A 126 19.70 2.99 10.97
CA TYR A 126 21.10 3.42 10.95
C TYR A 126 21.86 2.89 12.19
N PRO A 127 23.07 2.31 12.04
CA PRO A 127 23.98 2.33 10.88
C PRO A 127 23.96 1.08 9.97
N VAL A 128 22.86 0.32 9.90
CA VAL A 128 22.80 -0.89 9.06
C VAL A 128 22.82 -0.53 7.56
N PRO A 129 23.55 -1.30 6.70
CA PRO A 129 23.55 -1.09 5.25
C PRO A 129 22.15 -1.16 4.62
N GLU A 130 21.86 -0.22 3.73
CA GLU A 130 20.58 -0.09 3.02
C GLU A 130 20.19 -1.35 2.21
N GLY A 131 21.19 -2.05 1.67
CA GLY A 131 20.94 -3.29 0.92
C GLY A 131 20.34 -4.40 1.78
N ILE A 132 20.77 -4.50 3.05
CA ILE A 132 20.26 -5.53 3.98
C ILE A 132 18.85 -5.15 4.43
N THR A 133 18.63 -3.88 4.77
CA THR A 133 17.32 -3.39 5.23
C THR A 133 16.26 -3.52 4.14
N CYS A 134 16.57 -3.09 2.91
CA CYS A 134 15.69 -3.26 1.76
C CYS A 134 15.45 -4.73 1.41
N GLY A 135 16.49 -5.57 1.47
CA GLY A 135 16.40 -7.01 1.22
C GLY A 135 15.44 -7.72 2.19
N VAL A 136 15.57 -7.45 3.50
CA VAL A 136 14.70 -8.02 4.54
C VAL A 136 13.25 -7.60 4.32
N VAL A 137 13.01 -6.30 4.10
CA VAL A 137 11.66 -5.76 3.93
C VAL A 137 11.00 -6.31 2.66
N THR A 138 11.75 -6.45 1.57
CA THR A 138 11.28 -7.06 0.32
C THR A 138 10.99 -8.56 0.50
N PHE A 139 11.85 -9.28 1.22
CA PHE A 139 11.64 -10.67 1.56
C PHE A 139 10.35 -10.87 2.39
N LEU A 140 10.14 -10.07 3.44
CA LEU A 140 8.90 -10.12 4.22
C LEU A 140 7.67 -9.83 3.35
N SER A 141 7.76 -8.85 2.45
CA SER A 141 6.64 -8.49 1.57
C SER A 141 6.27 -9.67 0.65
N ASN A 142 7.28 -10.31 0.04
CA ASN A 142 7.08 -11.50 -0.78
C ASN A 142 6.55 -12.70 0.03
N LEU A 143 6.97 -12.85 1.29
CA LEU A 143 6.44 -13.87 2.18
C LEU A 143 4.94 -13.67 2.42
N PHE A 144 4.49 -12.44 2.70
CA PHE A 144 3.06 -12.13 2.87
C PHE A 144 2.27 -12.34 1.57
N THR A 145 2.84 -11.98 0.41
CA THR A 145 2.25 -12.29 -0.90
C THR A 145 2.06 -13.80 -1.07
N GLY A 146 3.10 -14.59 -0.80
CA GLY A 146 3.08 -16.04 -0.92
C GLY A 146 2.07 -16.69 0.00
N LEU A 147 1.99 -16.24 1.25
CA LEU A 147 0.98 -16.71 2.20
C LEU A 147 -0.44 -16.41 1.71
N LEU A 148 -0.70 -15.20 1.21
CA LEU A 148 -2.02 -14.82 0.69
C LEU A 148 -2.42 -15.66 -0.54
N LEU A 149 -1.50 -15.88 -1.48
CA LEU A 149 -1.75 -16.73 -2.65
C LEU A 149 -1.90 -18.22 -2.28
N PHE A 150 -1.21 -18.68 -1.25
CA PHE A 150 -1.39 -20.02 -0.71
C PHE A 150 -2.79 -20.20 -0.14
N PHE A 151 -3.28 -19.25 0.67
CA PHE A 151 -4.66 -19.29 1.17
C PHE A 151 -5.70 -19.22 0.05
N LEU A 152 -5.44 -18.45 -1.02
CA LEU A 152 -6.30 -18.40 -2.19
C LEU A 152 -6.49 -19.77 -2.86
N THR A 153 -5.46 -20.60 -2.86
CA THR A 153 -5.54 -21.97 -3.42
C THR A 153 -6.60 -22.81 -2.71
N PHE A 154 -6.83 -22.59 -1.41
CA PHE A 154 -7.86 -23.29 -0.64
C PHE A 154 -9.24 -22.60 -0.71
N TYR A 155 -9.27 -21.27 -0.82
CA TYR A 155 -10.50 -20.46 -0.75
C TYR A 155 -10.84 -19.76 -2.08
N PHE A 156 -10.87 -20.52 -3.19
CA PHE A 156 -11.10 -19.98 -4.54
C PHE A 156 -12.57 -19.56 -4.82
N LYS A 157 -13.53 -20.02 -4.01
CA LYS A 157 -14.97 -19.85 -4.32
C LYS A 157 -15.54 -18.48 -3.97
N GLU A 158 -14.96 -17.79 -2.98
CA GLU A 158 -15.39 -16.46 -2.56
C GLU A 158 -14.17 -15.54 -2.57
N LEU A 159 -14.18 -14.47 -3.36
CA LEU A 159 -13.06 -13.53 -3.47
C LEU A 159 -13.26 -12.27 -2.61
N SER A 160 -14.39 -12.16 -1.92
CA SER A 160 -14.71 -11.02 -1.04
C SER A 160 -13.72 -10.87 0.12
N TRP A 161 -13.21 -11.98 0.65
CA TRP A 161 -12.24 -11.98 1.75
C TRP A 161 -10.92 -11.31 1.36
N LEU A 162 -10.51 -11.38 0.09
CA LEU A 162 -9.29 -10.72 -0.39
C LEU A 162 -9.41 -9.19 -0.30
N ASN A 163 -10.58 -8.65 -0.64
CA ASN A 163 -10.83 -7.21 -0.59
C ASN A 163 -10.86 -6.72 0.88
N TRP A 164 -11.43 -7.51 1.78
CA TRP A 164 -11.37 -7.23 3.23
C TRP A 164 -9.96 -7.36 3.80
N CYS A 165 -9.17 -8.32 3.31
CA CYS A 165 -7.77 -8.50 3.70
C CYS A 165 -6.93 -7.28 3.29
N LEU A 166 -7.15 -6.75 2.08
CA LEU A 166 -6.53 -5.51 1.60
C LEU A 166 -6.89 -4.30 2.49
N THR A 167 -8.16 -4.18 2.84
CA THR A 167 -8.62 -3.09 3.71
C THR A 167 -8.02 -3.21 5.11
N GLY A 168 -8.03 -4.43 5.66
CA GLY A 168 -7.47 -4.76 6.97
C GLY A 168 -5.95 -4.55 7.03
N SER A 169 -5.21 -4.92 5.98
CA SER A 169 -3.76 -4.70 5.89
C SER A 169 -3.44 -3.21 5.85
N CYS A 170 -4.26 -2.41 5.15
CA CYS A 170 -4.08 -0.97 5.09
C CYS A 170 -4.32 -0.30 6.45
N LEU A 171 -5.42 -0.66 7.12
CA LEU A 171 -5.75 -0.16 8.47
C LEU A 171 -4.73 -0.61 9.51
N PHE A 172 -4.26 -1.85 9.42
CA PHE A 172 -3.24 -2.37 10.32
C PHE A 172 -1.92 -1.61 10.19
N SER A 173 -1.49 -1.33 8.96
CA SER A 173 -0.33 -0.48 8.70
C SER A 173 -0.52 0.93 9.26
N LEU A 174 -1.68 1.56 9.02
CA LEU A 174 -2.02 2.87 9.56
C LEU A 174 -1.92 2.91 11.09
N LEU A 175 -2.49 1.92 11.79
CA LEU A 175 -2.40 1.80 13.24
C LEU A 175 -0.95 1.64 13.72
N LEU A 176 -0.16 0.80 13.05
CA LEU A 176 1.25 0.62 13.39
C LEU A 176 2.06 1.91 13.20
N ILE A 177 1.79 2.69 12.15
CA ILE A 177 2.45 3.99 11.92
C ILE A 177 2.02 5.00 13.00
N LEU A 178 0.74 5.04 13.38
CA LEU A 178 0.26 5.92 14.44
C LEU A 178 0.90 5.60 15.80
N LEU A 179 0.97 4.30 16.14
CA LEU A 179 1.58 3.81 17.38
C LEU A 179 3.10 3.95 17.39
N PHE A 180 3.74 3.97 16.22
CA PHE A 180 5.18 4.15 16.13
C PHE A 180 5.56 5.57 16.53
N ARG A 181 6.26 5.72 17.66
CA ARG A 181 6.83 7.00 18.08
C ARG A 181 8.13 7.23 17.31
N GLU A 182 8.21 8.31 16.56
CA GLU A 182 9.42 8.69 15.83
C GLU A 182 10.54 8.96 16.85
N SER A 183 11.69 8.31 16.63
CA SER A 183 12.97 8.72 17.22
C SER A 183 13.87 9.07 16.04
N TYR A 184 14.05 10.37 15.79
CA TYR A 184 14.94 10.89 14.75
C TYR A 184 16.39 10.87 15.26
N ASP A 185 16.96 9.70 15.51
CA ASP A 185 18.32 9.58 16.07
C ASP A 185 19.40 10.12 15.10
N ARG A 186 19.13 10.16 13.79
CA ARG A 186 20.04 10.70 12.76
C ARG A 186 20.10 12.24 12.75
N LEU A 187 18.98 12.94 13.04
CA LEU A 187 18.95 14.40 13.14
C LEU A 187 19.82 14.90 14.30
N TYR A 188 19.86 14.15 15.41
CA TYR A 188 20.72 14.47 16.55
C TYR A 188 22.22 14.32 16.23
N LEU A 189 22.59 13.36 15.37
CA LEU A 189 23.97 13.16 14.91
C LEU A 189 24.41 14.22 13.89
N ASP A 190 23.56 14.61 12.94
CA ASP A 190 23.87 15.69 11.98
C ASP A 190 24.01 17.07 12.66
N VAL A 191 23.28 17.30 13.76
CA VAL A 191 23.45 18.50 14.62
C VAL A 191 24.76 18.43 15.42
N PHE A 192 25.23 17.24 15.82
CA PHE A 192 26.46 17.10 16.61
C PHE A 192 27.74 17.23 15.77
N VAL A 193 27.70 16.87 14.48
CA VAL A 193 28.86 16.98 13.56
C VAL A 193 28.99 18.38 12.95
N SER A 194 27.97 19.24 13.12
CA SER A 194 27.97 20.63 12.65
C SER A 194 28.40 21.66 13.71
N VAL A 195 28.87 21.20 14.88
CA VAL A 195 29.49 22.02 15.96
C VAL A 195 30.97 21.66 16.08
#